data_AF-A0A434EWD1-F1
#
_entry.id   AF-A0A434EWD1-F1
#
_cell.length_a   1.000
_cell.length_b   1.000
_cell.length_c   1.000
_cell.angle_alpha   90.00
_cell.angle_beta   90.00
_cell.angle_gamma   90.00
#
_symmetry.space_group_name_H-M   'P 1'
#
loop_
_entity.id
_entity.type
_entity.pdbx_description
1 polymer ?
#
loop_
_entity_poly.entity_id
_entity_poly.type
_entity_poly.pdbx_seq_one_letter_code
_entity_poly.pdbx_strand_id
1 'polypeptide(L)' 'MPVTTPVTTPVATLGVCVIIAARNAARTIPAAIASALREPEVAEVIVVDDASTDDTRDVALAADDGSGRLAVIRFDV' A
#
# COMPACT_ATOMS: atom_id res chain seq x y z
N MET A 1 12.16 49.86 1.98
CA MET A 1 11.11 48.84 1.77
C MET A 1 11.72 47.48 2.06
N PRO A 2 11.46 46.83 3.20
CA PRO A 2 11.95 45.47 3.40
C PRO A 2 11.12 44.53 2.51
N VAL A 3 11.78 43.71 1.70
CA VAL A 3 11.13 42.64 0.95
C VAL A 3 10.91 41.49 1.93
N THR A 4 9.66 41.08 2.14
CA THR A 4 9.33 39.97 3.03
C THR A 4 9.70 38.65 2.34
N THR A 5 10.51 37.82 2.97
CA THR A 5 10.76 36.44 2.55
C THR A 5 9.47 35.61 2.65
N PRO A 6 9.19 34.70 1.69
CA PRO A 6 8.04 33.82 1.81
C PRO A 6 8.23 32.85 2.98
N VAL A 7 7.21 32.70 3.81
CA VAL A 7 7.15 31.63 4.82
C VAL A 7 6.75 30.34 4.10
N THR A 8 7.60 29.32 4.14
CA THR A 8 7.25 27.99 3.63
C THR A 8 6.56 27.22 4.74
N THR A 9 5.24 27.19 4.73
CA THR A 9 4.48 26.31 5.62
C THR A 9 4.79 24.85 5.21
N PRO A 10 5.23 23.98 6.13
CA PRO A 10 5.36 22.56 5.81
C PRO A 10 3.97 22.02 5.46
N VAL A 11 3.79 21.65 4.19
CA VAL A 11 2.65 20.82 3.80
C VAL A 11 2.92 19.46 4.41
N ALA A 12 2.15 19.09 5.43
CA ALA A 12 2.13 17.71 5.90
C ALA A 12 1.83 16.85 4.67
N THR A 13 2.78 16.02 4.28
CA THR A 13 2.61 15.11 3.14
C THR A 13 1.52 14.13 3.55
N LEU A 14 0.29 14.37 3.10
CA LEU A 14 -0.85 13.49 3.33
C LEU A 14 -0.58 12.21 2.55
N GLY A 15 0.03 11.22 3.21
CA GLY A 15 0.27 9.91 2.64
C GLY A 15 -1.03 9.17 2.41
N VAL A 16 -1.12 8.47 1.28
CA VAL A 16 -2.26 7.63 0.92
C VAL A 16 -2.04 6.24 1.51
N CYS A 17 -3.02 5.75 2.25
CA CYS A 17 -3.14 4.34 2.63
C CYS A 17 -4.01 3.63 1.58
N VAL A 18 -3.46 2.59 0.94
CA VAL A 18 -4.17 1.77 -0.04
C VAL A 18 -4.63 0.48 0.61
N ILE A 19 -5.94 0.26 0.68
CA ILE A 19 -6.52 -0.99 1.18
C ILE A 19 -6.94 -1.86 0.00
N ILE A 20 -6.43 -3.09 -0.06
CA ILE A 20 -6.76 -4.07 -1.10
C ILE A 20 -7.47 -5.25 -0.45
N ALA A 21 -8.80 -5.30 -0.57
CA ALA A 21 -9.55 -6.50 -0.23
C ALA A 21 -9.30 -7.58 -1.30
N ALA A 22 -8.90 -8.76 -0.87
CA ALA A 22 -8.51 -9.86 -1.75
C ALA A 22 -9.23 -11.15 -1.35
N ARG A 23 -9.85 -11.81 -2.34
CA ARG A 23 -10.36 -13.16 -2.19
C ARG A 23 -10.11 -13.95 -3.47
N ASN A 24 -9.33 -15.02 -3.37
CA ASN A 24 -8.91 -15.83 -4.51
C ASN A 24 -8.31 -15.01 -5.67
N ALA A 25 -7.43 -14.08 -5.32
CA ALA A 25 -6.83 -13.08 -6.18
C ALA A 25 -5.35 -13.39 -6.52
N ALA A 26 -4.89 -14.64 -6.35
CA ALA A 26 -3.48 -14.98 -6.51
C ALA A 26 -2.85 -14.54 -7.85
N ARG A 27 -3.65 -14.47 -8.92
CA ARG A 27 -3.18 -14.05 -10.25
C ARG A 27 -3.03 -12.53 -10.41
N THR A 28 -3.71 -11.72 -9.60
CA THR A 28 -3.81 -10.26 -9.80
C THR A 28 -3.23 -9.47 -8.64
N ILE A 29 -3.23 -10.04 -7.44
CA ILE A 29 -2.77 -9.35 -6.24
C ILE A 29 -1.31 -8.87 -6.32
N PRO A 30 -0.34 -9.59 -6.95
CA PRO A 30 1.03 -9.08 -7.04
C PRO A 30 1.13 -7.81 -7.90
N ALA A 31 0.37 -7.74 -9.00
CA ALA A 31 0.37 -6.57 -9.88
C ALA A 31 -0.28 -5.35 -9.20
N ALA A 32 -1.35 -5.57 -8.42
CA ALA A 32 -2.00 -4.52 -7.66
C ALA A 32 -1.06 -3.93 -6.59
N ILE A 33 -0.42 -4.78 -5.78
CA ILE A 33 0.56 -4.37 -4.76
C ILE A 33 1.71 -3.59 -5.41
N ALA A 34 2.32 -4.15 -6.46
CA ALA A 34 3.42 -3.50 -7.17
C ALA A 34 3.02 -2.16 -7.79
N SER A 35 1.75 -2.02 -8.22
CA SER A 35 1.25 -0.74 -8.73
C SER A 35 1.12 0.31 -7.64
N ALA A 36 0.59 -0.05 -6.47
CA ALA A 36 0.41 0.87 -5.36
C ALA A 36 1.75 1.32 -4.77
N LEU A 37 2.68 0.39 -4.53
CA LEU A 37 3.99 0.69 -3.93
C LEU A 37 4.87 1.59 -4.81
N ARG A 38 4.62 1.64 -6.13
CA ARG A 38 5.37 2.50 -7.06
C ARG A 38 5.01 3.98 -6.92
N GLU A 39 3.80 4.29 -6.46
CA GLU A 39 3.35 5.67 -6.36
C GLU A 39 3.99 6.36 -5.14
N PRO A 40 4.61 7.54 -5.32
CA PRO A 40 5.34 8.21 -4.24
C PRO A 40 4.42 8.75 -3.14
N GLU A 41 3.14 8.98 -3.42
CA GLU A 41 2.15 9.40 -2.44
C GLU A 41 1.67 8.26 -1.53
N VAL A 42 1.92 7.00 -1.91
CA VAL A 42 1.49 5.83 -1.14
C VAL A 42 2.43 5.59 0.04
N ALA A 43 1.91 5.82 1.24
CA ALA A 43 2.63 5.62 2.48
C ALA A 43 2.59 4.15 2.93
N GLU A 44 1.48 3.47 2.71
CA GLU A 44 1.28 2.08 3.10
C GLU A 44 0.27 1.36 2.20
N VAL A 45 0.45 0.05 2.07
CA VAL A 45 -0.47 -0.86 1.38
C VAL A 45 -0.89 -1.95 2.36
N ILE A 46 -2.19 -2.05 2.59
CA ILE A 46 -2.78 -3.06 3.48
C ILE A 46 -3.61 -4.01 2.62
N VAL A 47 -3.14 -5.25 2.48
CA VAL A 47 -3.90 -6.33 1.86
C VAL A 47 -4.73 -7.00 2.93
N VAL A 48 -6.03 -7.13 2.67
CA VAL A 48 -6.97 -7.85 3.52
C VAL A 48 -7.39 -9.13 2.78
N ASP A 49 -6.82 -10.27 3.17
CA ASP A 49 -7.20 -11.59 2.68
C ASP A 49 -8.49 -12.05 3.37
N ASP A 50 -9.58 -12.04 2.60
CA ASP A 50 -10.94 -12.41 3.01
C ASP A 50 -11.15 -13.93 2.85
N ALA A 51 -10.44 -14.71 3.66
CA ALA A 51 -10.50 -16.18 3.68
C ALA A 51 -10.30 -16.82 2.29
N SER A 52 -9.22 -16.44 1.59
CA SER A 52 -8.86 -17.09 0.33
C SER A 52 -8.54 -18.57 0.55
N THR A 53 -8.94 -19.37 -0.44
CA THR A 53 -8.70 -20.82 -0.52
C THR A 53 -7.57 -21.17 -1.48
N ASP A 54 -6.99 -20.18 -2.14
CA ASP A 54 -5.82 -20.30 -3.02
C ASP A 54 -4.59 -19.61 -2.39
N ASP A 55 -3.52 -19.49 -3.17
CA ASP A 55 -2.23 -18.95 -2.72
C ASP A 55 -2.23 -17.41 -2.55
N THR A 56 -3.38 -16.72 -2.54
CA THR A 56 -3.50 -15.25 -2.51
C THR A 56 -2.61 -14.61 -1.44
N ARG A 57 -2.62 -15.15 -0.21
CA ARG A 57 -1.80 -14.64 0.89
C ARG A 57 -0.31 -14.74 0.58
N ASP A 58 0.12 -15.91 0.11
CA ASP A 58 1.54 -16.21 -0.07
C ASP A 58 2.12 -15.37 -1.21
N VAL A 59 1.37 -15.23 -2.31
CA VAL A 59 1.80 -14.36 -3.41
C VAL A 59 1.72 -12.87 -3.05
N ALA A 60 0.81 -12.46 -2.16
CA ALA A 60 0.75 -11.09 -1.67
C ALA A 60 1.98 -10.76 -0.82
N LEU A 61 2.36 -11.65 0.10
CA LEU A 61 3.57 -11.49 0.91
C LEU A 61 4.84 -11.46 0.04
N ALA A 62 4.89 -12.29 -1.01
CA ALA A 62 6.01 -12.32 -1.94
C ALA A 62 6.11 -11.06 -2.83
N ALA A 63 5.07 -10.23 -2.89
CA ALA A 63 5.03 -9.02 -3.71
C ALA A 63 5.56 -7.76 -3.00
N ASP A 64 6.10 -7.90 -1.78
CA ASP A 64 6.77 -6.80 -1.08
C ASP A 64 7.94 -6.24 -1.91
N ASP A 65 8.08 -4.91 -1.94
CA ASP A 65 9.18 -4.21 -2.61
C ASP A 65 10.39 -4.01 -1.68
N GLY A 66 10.30 -4.48 -0.43
CA GLY A 66 11.34 -4.35 0.59
C GLY A 66 11.34 -2.98 1.28
N SER A 67 10.37 -2.11 0.99
CA SER A 67 10.23 -0.81 1.66
C SER A 67 9.64 -0.93 3.07
N GLY A 68 9.07 -2.08 3.42
CA GLY A 68 8.34 -2.28 4.68
C GLY A 68 6.98 -1.58 4.73
N ARG A 69 6.46 -1.13 3.57
CA ARG A 69 5.15 -0.47 3.45
C ARG A 69 3.99 -1.44 3.21
N LEU A 70 4.27 -2.72 3.01
CA LEU A 70 3.25 -3.74 2.77
C LEU A 70 2.88 -4.47 4.06
N ALA A 71 1.60 -4.49 4.39
CA ALA A 71 1.01 -5.34 5.41
C ALA A 71 -0.02 -6.28 4.79
N VAL A 72 -0.04 -7.54 5.22
CA VAL A 72 -1.04 -8.53 4.81
C VAL A 72 -1.77 -9.03 6.06
N ILE A 73 -3.06 -8.75 6.15
CA ILE A 73 -3.95 -9.19 7.22
C ILE A 73 -4.85 -10.28 6.64
N ARG A 74 -4.94 -11.41 7.32
CA ARG A 74 -5.84 -12.51 6.94
C ARG A 74 -6.97 -12.65 7.95
N PHE A 75 -8.17 -12.80 7.43
CA PHE A 75 -9.32 -13.24 8.21
C PHE A 75 -9.59 -14.72 7.93
N ASP A 76 -9.69 -15.50 9.00
CA ASP A 76 -10.16 -16.87 8.94
C ASP A 76 -11.68 -16.92 9.19
N VAL A 77 -12.33 -17.97 8.69
CA VAL A 77 -13.76 -18.26 8.89
C VAL A 77 -14.00 -19.18 10.07
#